data_AF-A0A1T5AKJ5-F1
#
_entry.id   AF-A0A1T5AKJ5-F1
#
_cell.length_a   1.000
_cell.length_b   1.000
_cell.length_c   1.000
_cell.angle_alpha   90.00
_cell.angle_beta   90.00
_cell.angle_gamma   90.00
#
_symmetry.space_group_name_H-M   'P 1'
#
loop_
_entity.id
_entity.type
_entity.pdbx_description
1 polymer ?
#
loop_
_entity_poly.entity_id
_entity_poly.type
_entity_poly.pdbx_seq_one_letter_code
_entity_poly.pdbx_strand_id
1 'polypeptide(L)' 'MIGDVVGYNKFRVEILSGEKVVIINFESEQEYMHWLNNGMAFNTRGVIFDYENKKIIEFLQ' A
#
# COMPACT_ATOMS: atom_id res chain seq x y z
N MET A 1 1.04 7.35 -8.44
CA MET A 1 1.34 8.28 -7.33
C MET A 1 2.33 7.62 -6.37
N ILE A 2 3.00 8.40 -5.53
CA ILE A 2 3.89 7.89 -4.47
C ILE A 2 3.38 8.37 -3.11
N GLY A 3 3.52 7.56 -2.08
CA GLY A 3 3.17 7.92 -0.70
C GLY A 3 3.81 6.99 0.32
N ASP A 4 3.46 7.17 1.58
CA ASP A 4 4.00 6.40 2.71
C ASP A 4 2.94 5.53 3.36
N VAL A 5 3.33 4.35 3.84
CA VAL A 5 2.41 3.44 4.54
C VAL A 5 2.20 3.95 5.97
N VAL A 6 0.96 4.30 6.29
CA VAL A 6 0.58 4.78 7.64
C VAL A 6 -0.30 3.80 8.40
N GLY A 7 -0.81 2.78 7.73
CA GLY A 7 -1.66 1.74 8.31
C GLY A 7 -1.86 0.58 7.35
N TYR A 8 -2.01 -0.64 7.86
CA TYR A 8 -2.52 -1.75 7.07
C TYR A 8 -3.06 -2.87 7.96
N ASN A 9 -3.92 -3.70 7.39
CA ASN A 9 -4.37 -4.96 7.94
C ASN A 9 -4.64 -5.94 6.79
N LYS A 10 -5.13 -7.14 7.08
CA LYS A 10 -5.37 -8.18 6.07
C LYS A 10 -6.39 -7.81 4.96
N PHE A 11 -7.10 -6.69 5.10
CA PHE A 11 -8.11 -6.24 4.15
C PHE A 11 -7.70 -5.01 3.34
N ARG A 12 -6.74 -4.21 3.83
CA ARG A 12 -6.37 -2.94 3.17
C ARG A 12 -5.03 -2.39 3.63
N VAL A 13 -4.48 -1.47 2.84
CA VAL A 13 -3.40 -0.55 3.20
C VAL A 13 -3.90 0.90 3.15
N GLU A 14 -3.37 1.72 4.04
CA GLU A 14 -3.59 3.15 4.17
C GLU A 14 -2.29 3.86 3.83
N ILE A 15 -2.34 4.71 2.81
CA ILE A 15 -1.19 5.36 2.19
C ILE A 15 -1.37 6.87 2.33
N LEU A 16 -0.45 7.55 3.01
CA LEU A 16 -0.40 9.00 3.06
C LEU A 16 0.29 9.53 1.79
N SER A 17 -0.44 10.30 0.98
CA SER A 17 0.08 10.92 -0.25
C SER A 17 -0.21 12.42 -0.19
N GLY A 18 0.82 13.22 0.10
CA GLY A 18 0.64 14.63 0.45
C GLY A 18 -0.11 14.76 1.78
N GLU A 19 -1.22 15.49 1.80
CA GLU A 19 -2.06 15.69 3.00
C GLU A 19 -3.27 14.73 3.08
N LYS A 20 -3.36 13.77 2.15
CA LYS A 20 -4.52 12.87 2.04
C LYS A 20 -4.15 11.43 2.28
N VAL A 21 -5.00 10.71 2.99
CA VAL A 21 -4.91 9.25 3.16
C VAL A 21 -5.71 8.58 2.04
N VAL A 22 -5.04 7.69 1.31
CA VAL A 22 -5.62 6.84 0.28
C VAL A 22 -5.71 5.43 0.83
N ILE A 23 -6.86 4.80 0.66
CA ILE A 23 -7.09 3.42 1.08
C ILE A 23 -7.13 2.53 -0.15
N ILE A 24 -6.36 1.45 -0.15
CA ILE A 24 -6.39 0.40 -1.17
C ILE A 24 -6.76 -0.91 -0.48
N ASN A 25 -7.86 -1.53 -0.93
CA ASN A 25 -8.33 -2.80 -0.41
C ASN A 25 -7.63 -3.96 -1.11
N PHE A 26 -7.38 -5.03 -0.39
CA PHE A 26 -6.91 -6.30 -0.95
C PHE A 26 -8.11 -7.14 -1.39
N GLU A 27 -8.01 -7.77 -2.54
CA GLU A 27 -9.01 -8.68 -3.10
C GLU A 27 -8.98 -10.04 -2.37
N SER A 28 -7.86 -10.39 -1.74
CA SER A 28 -7.69 -11.67 -1.04
C SER A 28 -6.60 -11.63 0.03
N GLU A 29 -6.61 -12.62 0.91
CA GLU A 29 -5.53 -12.83 1.88
C GLU A 29 -4.20 -13.16 1.18
N GLN A 30 -4.25 -13.84 0.03
CA GLN A 30 -3.06 -14.12 -0.79
C GLN A 30 -2.41 -12.83 -1.30
N GLU A 31 -3.22 -11.84 -1.71
CA GLU A 31 -2.70 -10.53 -2.11
C GLU A 31 -2.06 -9.78 -0.93
N TYR A 32 -2.71 -9.80 0.23
CA TYR A 32 -2.14 -9.24 1.45
C TYR A 32 -0.77 -9.85 1.78
N MET A 33 -0.68 -11.18 1.75
CA MET A 33 0.58 -11.90 2.01
C MET A 33 1.62 -11.64 0.92
N HIS A 34 1.20 -11.51 -0.34
CA HIS A 34 2.07 -11.09 -1.43
C HIS A 34 2.70 -9.73 -1.12
N TRP A 35 1.92 -8.71 -0.76
CA TRP A 35 2.45 -7.38 -0.47
C TRP A 35 3.32 -7.33 0.78
N LEU A 36 2.98 -8.07 1.84
CA LEU A 36 3.86 -8.23 3.01
C LEU A 36 5.25 -8.75 2.61
N ASN A 37 5.29 -9.80 1.79
CA ASN A 37 6.54 -10.41 1.33
C ASN A 37 7.32 -9.51 0.35
N ASN A 38 6.65 -8.53 -0.26
CA ASN A 38 7.23 -7.59 -1.22
C ASN A 38 7.48 -6.20 -0.62
N GLY A 39 7.59 -6.08 0.70
CA GLY A 39 8.06 -4.85 1.35
C GLY A 39 6.96 -3.92 1.90
N MET A 40 5.72 -4.38 2.01
CA MET A 40 4.70 -3.62 2.74
C MET A 40 5.02 -3.57 4.24
N ALA A 41 5.47 -2.40 4.71
CA ALA A 41 5.78 -2.13 6.10
C ALA A 41 5.70 -0.62 6.38
N PHE A 42 5.56 -0.24 7.66
CA PHE A 42 5.53 1.18 8.07
C PHE A 42 6.81 1.96 7.77
N ASN A 43 7.93 1.28 7.63
CA ASN A 43 9.26 1.86 7.42
C ASN A 43 9.77 1.69 5.99
N THR A 44 8.89 1.33 5.05
CA THR A 44 9.25 1.31 3.63
C THR A 44 9.54 2.72 3.14
N ARG A 45 10.46 2.89 2.19
CA ARG A 45 10.87 4.21 1.65
C ARG A 45 9.78 4.92 0.84
N GLY A 46 8.70 4.20 0.54
CA GLY A 46 7.51 4.69 -0.13
C GLY A 46 6.80 3.57 -0.88
N VAL A 47 5.55 3.80 -1.27
CA VAL A 47 4.75 2.90 -2.10
C VAL A 47 4.33 3.63 -3.37
N ILE A 48 4.53 2.98 -4.51
CA ILE A 48 4.02 3.42 -5.80
C ILE A 48 2.68 2.74 -6.03
N PHE A 49 1.65 3.53 -6.34
CA PHE A 49 0.29 3.01 -6.54
C PHE A 49 -0.46 3.79 -7.62
N ASP A 50 -1.42 3.11 -8.25
CA ASP A 50 -2.41 3.69 -9.15
C ASP A 50 -3.61 4.18 -8.33
N TYR A 51 -3.80 5.50 -8.33
CA TYR A 51 -4.87 6.14 -7.56
C TYR A 51 -6.26 5.95 -8.17
N GLU A 52 -6.35 5.91 -9.50
CA GLU A 52 -7.63 5.78 -10.21
C GLU A 52 -8.16 4.35 -10.08
N ASN A 53 -7.28 3.36 -10.29
CA ASN A 53 -7.64 1.95 -10.23
C ASN A 53 -7.55 1.34 -8.82
N LYS A 54 -7.07 2.11 -7.82
CA LYS A 54 -6.84 1.64 -6.44
C LYS A 54 -5.98 0.38 -6.39
N LYS A 55 -4.83 0.39 -7.08
CA LYS A 55 -3.90 -0.74 -7.12
C LYS A 55 -2.51 -0.37 -6.67
N ILE A 56 -1.89 -1.23 -5.88
CA ILE A 56 -0.46 -1.11 -5.55
C ILE A 56 0.34 -1.57 -6.77
N ILE A 57 1.42 -0.84 -7.07
CA ILE A 57 2.36 -1.18 -8.13
C ILE A 57 3.61 -1.80 -7.49
N GLU A 58 4.20 -1.13 -6.48
CA GLU A 58 5.44 -1.56 -5.85
C GLU A 58 5.64 -0.90 -4.47
N PHE A 59 6.31 -1.58 -3.53
CA PHE A 59 6.86 -0.99 -2.32
C PHE A 59 8.38 -0.81 -2.45
N LEU A 60 8.87 0.39 -2.16
CA LEU A 60 10.28 0.77 -2.28
C LEU A 60 11.05 0.41 -1.00
N GLN A 61 12.04 -0.48 -1.13
CA GLN A 61 12.89 -0.95 -0.02
C GLN A 61 14.15 -0.09 0.19
#